data_AF-A0A1V8SA85-F1
#
_entry.id   AF-A0A1V8SA85-F1
#
_cell.length_a   1.000
_cell.length_b   1.000
_cell.length_c   1.000
_cell.angle_alpha   90.00
_cell.angle_beta   90.00
_cell.angle_gamma   90.00
#
_symmetry.space_group_name_H-M   'P 1'
#
loop_
_entity.id
_entity.type
_entity.pdbx_description
1 polymer ?
#
loop_
_entity_poly.entity_id
_entity_poly.type
_entity_poly.pdbx_seq_one_letter_code
_entity_poly.pdbx_strand_id
1 'polypeptide(L)'
;MPYMYSVSHFYSRDPKELLGVVNPDTATISCVGHAPSKHRRCRVAITRHNVDAAHVVLGKLSRPGLASAEVKKLLLSLAGYTLCRRWHQDQAQEMANQWFPIFMSAGNWDNQDDSDDEINDRNASGDEDDAEIDELRLQLRALIARKRNARPPPDATYEGAQAYAEALVWPQRTREANEKCRAERARTVEASRHAEATRRAEKIRLAEEARVGEEARLALEARSAEDACLAEAAREAAGEQRRKVEHQAECEREKQEVEVRAGTECNRLAKETAEQYRRDGDWMVQEVHHVEAHPWRNAWTRCTVAFGKILC
;
A
#
# COMPACT_ATOMS: atom_id res chain seq x y z
N MET A 1 17.39 -43.52 -52.78
CA MET A 1 16.31 -42.53 -53.05
C MET A 1 16.23 -41.60 -51.86
N PRO A 2 16.47 -40.29 -52.05
CA PRO A 2 16.39 -39.30 -50.98
C PRO A 2 14.91 -39.01 -50.72
N TYR A 3 14.40 -39.37 -49.55
CA TYR A 3 13.06 -38.95 -49.16
C TYR A 3 13.13 -37.52 -48.64
N MET A 4 12.46 -36.65 -49.39
CA MET A 4 12.34 -35.22 -49.16
C MET A 4 11.72 -34.96 -47.79
N TYR A 5 12.40 -34.17 -46.96
CA TYR A 5 11.78 -33.53 -45.80
C TYR A 5 10.71 -32.55 -46.31
N SER A 6 9.45 -32.89 -46.09
CA SER A 6 8.33 -31.98 -46.37
C SER A 6 8.37 -30.84 -45.37
N VAL A 7 8.72 -29.66 -45.87
CA VAL A 7 8.71 -28.38 -45.16
C VAL A 7 7.26 -28.04 -44.82
N SER A 8 6.84 -28.31 -43.59
CA SER A 8 5.58 -27.80 -43.02
C SER A 8 5.66 -27.82 -41.48
N HIS A 9 6.34 -26.86 -40.86
CA HIS A 9 6.31 -26.70 -39.40
C HIS A 9 6.38 -25.22 -38.99
N PHE A 10 5.37 -24.45 -39.42
CA PHE A 10 5.02 -23.19 -38.78
C PHE A 10 3.92 -23.45 -37.76
N TYR A 11 4.32 -23.97 -36.59
CA TYR A 11 3.48 -24.03 -35.39
C TYR A 11 4.29 -23.47 -34.22
N SER A 12 3.65 -22.61 -33.44
CA SER A 12 4.11 -22.08 -32.15
C SER A 12 4.97 -23.12 -31.40
N ARG A 13 6.27 -22.84 -31.24
CA ARG A 13 7.15 -23.74 -30.47
C ARG A 13 6.72 -23.67 -29.01
N ASP A 14 6.23 -24.78 -28.47
CA ASP A 14 5.95 -24.92 -27.04
C ASP A 14 7.23 -24.55 -26.27
N PRO A 15 7.17 -23.60 -25.31
CA PRO A 15 8.32 -23.22 -24.48
C PRO A 15 9.04 -24.41 -23.84
N LYS A 16 8.32 -25.51 -23.58
CA LYS A 16 8.88 -26.75 -23.02
C LYS A 16 9.93 -27.39 -23.92
N GLU A 17 9.65 -27.46 -25.22
CA GLU A 17 10.51 -28.06 -26.23
C GLU A 17 11.63 -27.10 -26.63
N LEU A 18 11.28 -25.82 -26.78
CA LEU A 18 12.23 -24.77 -27.15
C LEU A 18 13.37 -24.64 -26.13
N LEU A 19 13.06 -24.71 -24.84
CA LEU A 19 14.03 -24.56 -23.76
C LEU A 19 14.73 -25.87 -23.38
N GLY A 20 14.38 -27.00 -24.01
CA GLY A 20 14.99 -28.30 -23.71
C GLY A 20 14.75 -28.79 -22.28
N VAL A 21 13.65 -28.34 -21.64
CA VAL A 21 13.34 -28.68 -20.24
C VAL A 21 12.98 -30.15 -20.09
N VAL A 22 12.36 -30.75 -21.12
CA VAL A 22 12.11 -32.19 -21.20
C VAL A 22 13.41 -32.92 -21.50
N ASN A 23 13.72 -33.96 -20.72
CA ASN A 23 14.89 -34.79 -20.98
C ASN A 23 14.59 -35.78 -22.11
N PRO A 24 15.37 -35.79 -23.20
CA PRO A 24 15.14 -36.71 -24.32
C PRO A 24 15.29 -38.19 -23.93
N ASP A 25 16.12 -38.51 -22.93
CA ASP A 25 16.35 -39.89 -22.48
C ASP A 25 15.15 -40.45 -21.70
N THR A 26 14.42 -39.60 -20.99
CA THR A 26 13.37 -40.04 -20.03
C THR A 26 11.97 -39.52 -20.37
N ALA A 27 11.84 -38.70 -21.41
CA ALA A 27 10.61 -38.00 -21.82
C ALA A 27 9.92 -37.23 -20.66
N THR A 28 10.65 -36.91 -19.60
CA THR A 28 10.14 -36.26 -18.38
C THR A 28 10.98 -35.05 -18.02
N ILE A 29 10.41 -34.12 -17.24
CA ILE A 29 11.15 -32.94 -16.74
C ILE A 29 12.11 -33.41 -15.64
N SER A 30 13.38 -33.58 -16.00
CA SER A 30 14.48 -33.87 -15.08
C SER A 30 15.38 -32.64 -14.92
N CYS A 31 16.32 -32.70 -13.97
CA CYS A 31 17.28 -31.63 -13.73
C CYS A 31 17.93 -31.13 -15.03
N VAL A 32 17.87 -29.83 -15.31
CA VAL A 32 18.49 -29.22 -16.50
C VAL A 32 19.99 -28.97 -16.34
N GLY A 33 20.49 -29.01 -15.11
CA GLY A 33 21.88 -28.70 -14.79
C GLY A 33 22.88 -29.66 -15.45
N HIS A 34 24.05 -29.11 -15.81
CA HIS A 34 25.17 -29.86 -16.36
C HIS A 34 26.00 -30.45 -15.21
N ALA A 35 26.31 -31.75 -15.28
CA ALA A 35 27.17 -32.42 -14.32
C ALA A 35 28.60 -32.52 -14.89
N PRO A 36 29.55 -31.65 -14.47
CA PRO A 36 30.87 -31.57 -15.11
C PRO A 36 31.66 -32.87 -14.98
N SER A 37 31.53 -33.56 -13.84
CA SER A 37 32.20 -34.84 -13.57
C SER A 37 31.72 -36.00 -14.44
N LYS A 38 30.59 -35.85 -15.13
CA LYS A 38 30.00 -36.87 -16.00
C LYS A 38 29.84 -36.40 -17.45
N HIS A 39 30.26 -35.17 -17.76
CA HIS A 39 30.15 -34.52 -19.06
C HIS A 39 28.78 -34.68 -19.73
N ARG A 40 27.70 -34.62 -18.93
CA ARG A 40 26.32 -34.80 -19.42
C ARG A 40 25.32 -34.03 -18.56
N ARG A 41 24.10 -33.90 -19.08
CA ARG A 41 22.95 -33.38 -18.31
C ARG A 41 22.64 -34.28 -17.11
N CYS A 42 22.26 -33.67 -16.00
CA CYS A 42 21.83 -34.38 -14.81
C CYS A 42 20.55 -35.20 -15.07
N ARG A 43 20.55 -36.47 -14.65
CA ARG A 43 19.38 -37.37 -14.77
C ARG A 43 18.53 -37.44 -13.49
N VAL A 44 18.82 -36.60 -12.51
CA VAL A 44 18.09 -36.60 -11.24
C VAL A 44 16.68 -36.05 -11.48
N ALA A 45 15.69 -36.82 -11.05
CA ALA A 45 14.30 -36.42 -11.11
C ALA A 45 14.04 -35.23 -10.17
N ILE A 46 13.13 -34.36 -10.59
CA ILE A 46 12.73 -33.18 -9.83
C ILE A 46 11.52 -33.54 -8.97
N THR A 47 11.41 -32.93 -7.79
CA THR A 47 10.25 -33.10 -6.93
C THR A 47 8.97 -32.64 -7.63
N ARG A 48 7.86 -33.36 -7.42
CA ARG A 48 6.58 -33.09 -8.09
C ARG A 48 6.13 -31.64 -7.97
N HIS A 49 6.20 -31.05 -6.77
CA HIS A 49 5.80 -29.65 -6.55
C HIS A 49 6.62 -28.64 -7.37
N ASN A 50 7.90 -28.94 -7.64
CA ASN A 50 8.74 -28.10 -8.49
C ASN A 50 8.41 -28.29 -9.96
N VAL A 51 8.08 -29.51 -10.38
CA VAL A 51 7.59 -29.78 -11.74
C VAL A 51 6.27 -29.03 -11.98
N ASP A 52 5.36 -29.06 -11.02
CA ASP A 52 4.09 -28.32 -11.07
C ASP A 52 4.31 -26.81 -11.16
N ALA A 53 5.22 -26.26 -10.33
CA ALA A 53 5.61 -24.84 -10.40
C ALA A 53 6.26 -24.46 -11.74
N ALA A 54 7.13 -25.33 -12.28
CA ALA A 54 7.73 -25.14 -13.59
C ALA A 54 6.67 -25.09 -14.70
N HIS A 55 5.66 -25.98 -14.64
CA HIS A 55 4.52 -25.94 -15.59
C HIS A 55 3.74 -24.63 -15.52
N VAL A 56 3.51 -24.08 -14.33
CA VAL A 56 2.85 -22.78 -14.16
C VAL A 56 3.68 -21.66 -14.83
N VAL A 57 4.99 -21.66 -14.62
CA VAL A 57 5.90 -20.66 -15.22
C VAL A 57 5.93 -20.79 -16.74
N LEU A 58 5.99 -22.01 -17.28
CA LEU A 58 5.92 -22.27 -18.72
C LEU A 58 4.59 -21.79 -19.32
N GLY A 59 3.48 -21.95 -18.61
CA GLY A 59 2.18 -21.40 -19.01
C GLY A 59 2.16 -19.87 -19.05
N LYS A 60 2.89 -19.20 -18.15
CA LYS A 60 3.07 -17.74 -18.20
C LYS A 60 3.91 -17.33 -19.40
N LEU A 61 5.03 -17.99 -19.65
CA LEU A 61 5.91 -17.75 -20.80
C LEU A 61 5.20 -17.96 -22.15
N SER A 62 4.15 -18.79 -22.19
CA SER A 62 3.36 -19.00 -23.41
C SER A 62 2.46 -17.82 -23.78
N ARG A 63 2.32 -16.79 -22.92
CA ARG A 63 1.46 -15.63 -23.16
C ARG A 63 2.15 -14.62 -24.09
N PRO A 64 1.45 -14.10 -25.11
CA PRO A 64 1.94 -12.99 -25.91
C PRO A 64 2.02 -11.69 -25.08
N GLY A 65 2.88 -10.74 -25.48
CA GLY A 65 3.03 -9.42 -24.86
C GLY A 65 3.92 -9.32 -23.60
N LEU A 66 4.84 -10.27 -23.35
CA LEU A 66 5.73 -10.19 -22.18
C LEU A 66 6.93 -9.27 -22.43
N ALA A 67 7.18 -8.35 -21.50
CA ALA A 67 8.37 -7.50 -21.54
C ALA A 67 9.66 -8.31 -21.34
N SER A 68 10.77 -7.86 -21.92
CA SER A 68 12.07 -8.55 -21.86
C SER A 68 12.55 -8.80 -20.41
N ALA A 69 12.32 -7.85 -19.52
CA ALA A 69 12.64 -7.95 -18.10
C ALA A 69 11.77 -9.00 -17.37
N GLU A 70 10.50 -9.15 -17.78
CA GLU A 70 9.58 -10.14 -17.21
C GLU A 70 9.96 -11.56 -17.67
N VAL A 71 10.31 -11.72 -18.95
CA VAL A 71 10.82 -12.98 -19.50
C VAL A 71 12.07 -13.45 -18.73
N LYS A 72 13.02 -12.54 -18.45
CA LYS A 72 14.22 -12.88 -17.64
C LYS A 72 13.86 -13.41 -16.25
N LYS A 73 12.92 -12.77 -15.55
CA LYS A 73 12.46 -13.21 -14.21
C LYS A 73 11.78 -14.57 -14.26
N LEU A 74 10.95 -14.81 -15.27
CA LEU A 74 10.25 -16.07 -15.46
C LEU A 74 11.24 -17.20 -15.79
N LEU A 75 12.21 -16.97 -16.68
CA LEU A 75 13.25 -17.96 -17.01
C LEU A 75 14.14 -18.29 -15.81
N LEU A 76 14.51 -17.29 -14.99
CA LEU A 76 15.27 -17.53 -13.76
C LEU A 76 14.47 -18.39 -12.76
N SER A 77 13.18 -18.09 -12.60
CA SER A 77 12.29 -18.87 -11.75
C SER A 77 12.13 -20.31 -12.28
N LEU A 78 11.97 -20.46 -13.60
CA LEU A 78 11.91 -21.76 -14.27
C LEU A 78 13.19 -22.57 -14.04
N ALA A 79 14.36 -21.94 -14.14
CA ALA A 79 15.65 -22.59 -13.90
C ALA A 79 15.74 -23.06 -12.44
N GLY A 80 15.32 -22.22 -11.47
CA GLY A 80 15.26 -22.58 -10.06
C GLY A 80 14.39 -23.82 -9.77
N TYR A 81 13.24 -23.93 -10.42
CA TYR A 81 12.36 -25.11 -10.29
C TYR A 81 12.88 -26.34 -11.03
N THR A 82 13.65 -26.16 -12.10
CA THR A 82 14.13 -27.25 -12.96
C THR A 82 15.54 -27.75 -12.61
N LEU A 83 16.13 -27.27 -11.51
CA LEU A 83 17.44 -27.69 -11.01
C LEU A 83 17.32 -28.53 -9.73
N CYS A 84 18.12 -29.60 -9.64
CA CYS A 84 18.11 -30.45 -8.45
C CYS A 84 18.76 -29.72 -7.26
N ARG A 85 18.11 -29.80 -6.09
CA ARG A 85 18.55 -29.07 -4.89
C ARG A 85 19.92 -29.48 -4.37
N ARG A 86 20.38 -30.68 -4.69
CA ARG A 86 21.58 -31.27 -4.09
C ARG A 86 22.89 -30.86 -4.76
N TRP A 87 22.86 -30.55 -6.05
CA TRP A 87 24.10 -30.41 -6.84
C TRP A 87 24.16 -29.23 -7.81
N HIS A 88 23.03 -28.68 -8.25
CA HIS A 88 23.03 -27.74 -9.38
C HIS A 88 22.17 -26.48 -9.13
N GLN A 89 21.91 -26.10 -7.88
CA GLN A 89 21.07 -24.91 -7.58
C GLN A 89 21.70 -23.59 -8.02
N ASP A 90 23.03 -23.54 -8.05
CA ASP A 90 23.86 -22.41 -8.43
C ASP A 90 23.88 -22.15 -9.95
N GLN A 91 23.47 -23.13 -10.76
CA GLN A 91 23.41 -23.00 -12.22
C GLN A 91 22.17 -22.23 -12.72
N ALA A 92 21.27 -21.79 -11.84
CA ALA A 92 19.99 -21.20 -12.24
C ALA A 92 20.17 -19.94 -13.11
N GLN A 93 21.11 -19.06 -12.75
CA GLN A 93 21.37 -17.84 -13.51
C GLN A 93 21.99 -18.15 -14.88
N GLU A 94 22.91 -19.11 -14.93
CA GLU A 94 23.56 -19.53 -16.17
C GLU A 94 22.55 -20.13 -17.14
N MET A 95 21.68 -21.02 -16.66
CA MET A 95 20.61 -21.61 -17.47
C MET A 95 19.64 -20.54 -18.00
N ALA A 96 19.24 -19.58 -17.16
CA ALA A 96 18.36 -18.50 -17.58
C ALA A 96 19.01 -17.62 -18.67
N ASN A 97 20.30 -17.32 -18.55
CA ASN A 97 21.05 -16.54 -19.54
C ASN A 97 21.20 -17.29 -20.87
N GLN A 98 21.35 -18.62 -20.85
CA GLN A 98 21.38 -19.45 -22.05
C GLN A 98 20.00 -19.53 -22.73
N TRP A 99 18.92 -19.61 -21.93
CA TRP A 99 17.55 -19.71 -22.44
C TRP A 99 17.01 -18.41 -23.01
N PHE A 100 17.41 -17.27 -22.44
CA PHE A 100 16.89 -15.96 -22.85
C PHE A 100 17.03 -15.67 -24.37
N PRO A 101 18.22 -15.77 -24.99
CA PRO A 101 18.34 -15.54 -26.43
C PRO A 101 17.58 -16.58 -27.25
N ILE A 102 17.57 -17.86 -26.84
CA ILE A 102 16.84 -18.92 -27.54
C ILE A 102 15.33 -18.63 -27.56
N PHE A 103 14.80 -18.17 -26.43
CA PHE A 103 13.39 -17.83 -26.28
C PHE A 103 13.02 -16.60 -27.10
N MET A 104 13.81 -15.53 -27.00
CA MET A 104 13.57 -14.28 -27.73
C MET A 104 13.73 -14.44 -29.24
N SER A 105 14.71 -15.21 -29.72
CA SER A 105 14.90 -15.45 -31.16
C SER A 105 13.83 -16.37 -31.78
N ALA A 106 13.08 -17.12 -30.96
CA ALA A 106 12.05 -18.04 -31.45
C ALA A 106 10.66 -17.41 -31.57
N GLY A 107 10.40 -16.31 -30.87
CA GLY A 107 9.21 -15.51 -31.12
C GLY A 107 9.60 -14.25 -31.88
N ASN A 108 8.79 -13.84 -32.84
CA ASN A 108 8.95 -12.57 -33.56
C ASN A 108 8.56 -11.40 -32.62
N TRP A 109 9.35 -11.22 -31.55
CA TRP A 109 9.18 -10.21 -30.49
C TRP A 109 9.96 -8.92 -30.82
N ASP A 110 10.18 -8.67 -32.10
CA ASP A 110 10.72 -7.41 -32.57
C ASP A 110 9.62 -6.36 -32.57
N ASN A 111 9.92 -5.25 -31.90
CA ASN A 111 9.24 -3.95 -31.95
C ASN A 111 8.01 -3.78 -31.05
N GLN A 112 8.21 -3.47 -29.77
CA GLN A 112 7.62 -2.31 -29.09
C GLN A 112 7.97 -2.30 -27.58
N ASP A 113 8.23 -1.09 -27.08
CA ASP A 113 8.50 -0.68 -25.69
C ASP A 113 9.91 -0.92 -25.13
N ASP A 114 10.87 -0.20 -25.73
CA ASP A 114 11.91 0.51 -24.96
C ASP A 114 11.40 1.93 -24.66
N SER A 115 10.29 2.04 -23.92
CA SER A 115 9.88 3.33 -23.35
C SER A 115 10.58 3.51 -22.00
N ASP A 116 11.75 4.13 -22.09
CA ASP A 116 12.41 5.00 -21.10
C ASP A 116 11.79 5.02 -19.69
N ASP A 117 12.33 4.19 -18.79
CA ASP A 117 12.44 4.56 -17.38
C ASP A 117 13.85 5.12 -17.16
N GLU A 118 13.85 6.44 -17.06
CA GLU A 118 14.95 7.38 -16.89
C GLU A 118 15.88 6.99 -15.72
N ILE A 119 16.95 6.25 -16.02
CA ILE A 119 18.17 6.25 -15.19
C ILE A 119 19.25 6.94 -16.00
N ASN A 120 19.48 8.19 -15.62
CA ASN A 120 20.52 9.07 -16.11
C ASN A 120 21.92 8.53 -15.74
N ASP A 121 22.41 7.56 -16.50
CA ASP A 121 23.83 7.30 -16.65
C ASP A 121 24.24 7.79 -18.04
N ARG A 122 24.71 9.04 -18.08
CA ARG A 122 25.50 9.57 -19.18
C ARG A 122 26.71 8.65 -19.34
N ASN A 123 26.73 7.84 -20.40
CA ASN A 123 27.88 7.50 -21.24
C ASN A 123 27.49 6.38 -22.20
N ALA A 124 26.75 6.75 -23.24
CA ALA A 124 26.63 5.95 -24.45
C ALA A 124 27.83 6.28 -25.36
N SER A 125 28.92 5.54 -25.16
CA SER A 125 30.06 5.42 -26.09
C SER A 125 30.35 3.94 -26.28
N GLY A 126 29.33 3.14 -26.60
CA GLY A 126 29.45 1.68 -26.72
C GLY A 126 29.94 1.19 -28.08
N ASP A 127 29.88 2.03 -29.12
CA ASP A 127 30.24 1.60 -30.48
C ASP A 127 31.75 1.73 -30.79
N GLU A 128 32.48 2.54 -30.02
CA GLU A 128 33.93 2.71 -30.17
C GLU A 128 34.72 1.64 -29.40
N ASP A 129 34.23 1.23 -28.22
CA ASP A 129 34.85 0.20 -27.39
C ASP A 129 34.80 -1.19 -28.06
N ASP A 130 33.71 -1.52 -28.76
CA ASP A 130 33.57 -2.79 -29.49
C ASP A 130 34.51 -2.87 -30.71
N ALA A 131 34.73 -1.75 -31.39
CA ALA A 131 35.70 -1.63 -32.48
C ALA A 131 37.15 -1.71 -31.99
N GLU A 132 37.47 -1.08 -30.85
CA GLU A 132 38.79 -1.18 -30.21
C GLU A 132 39.08 -2.62 -29.75
N ILE A 133 38.08 -3.30 -29.19
CA ILE A 133 38.19 -4.70 -28.78
C ILE A 133 38.44 -5.61 -30.00
N ASP A 134 37.78 -5.37 -31.13
CA ASP A 134 37.97 -6.17 -32.34
C ASP A 134 39.31 -5.91 -33.04
N GLU A 135 39.79 -4.66 -33.04
CA GLU A 135 41.14 -4.31 -33.50
C GLU A 135 42.21 -4.98 -32.64
N LEU A 136 42.08 -4.94 -31.31
CA LEU A 136 42.98 -5.63 -30.39
C LEU A 136 42.98 -7.15 -30.60
N ARG A 137 41.82 -7.75 -30.91
CA ARG A 137 41.72 -9.17 -31.27
C ARG A 137 42.45 -9.49 -32.58
N LEU A 138 42.38 -8.60 -33.57
CA LEU A 138 43.08 -8.76 -34.84
C LEU A 138 44.59 -8.64 -34.68
N GLN A 139 45.06 -7.67 -33.89
CA GLN A 139 46.47 -7.51 -33.53
C GLN A 139 47.02 -8.73 -32.77
N LEU A 140 46.23 -9.28 -31.85
CA LEU A 140 46.60 -10.50 -31.13
C LEU A 140 46.72 -11.72 -32.07
N ARG A 141 45.80 -11.87 -33.03
CA ARG A 141 45.89 -12.93 -34.06
C ARG A 141 47.14 -12.77 -34.92
N ALA A 142 47.48 -11.55 -35.31
CA ALA A 142 48.70 -11.27 -36.08
C ALA A 142 49.98 -11.58 -35.29
N LEU A 143 50.01 -11.25 -33.98
CA LEU A 143 51.13 -11.61 -33.10
C LEU A 143 51.26 -13.12 -32.90
N ILE A 144 50.15 -13.83 -32.71
CA ILE A 144 50.13 -15.30 -32.62
C ILE A 144 50.63 -15.93 -33.93
N ALA A 145 50.21 -15.41 -35.08
CA ALA A 145 50.66 -15.87 -36.39
C ALA A 145 52.16 -15.61 -36.59
N ARG A 146 52.67 -14.43 -36.23
CA ARG A 146 54.12 -14.13 -36.24
C ARG A 146 54.90 -15.06 -35.31
N LYS A 147 54.39 -15.36 -34.12
CA LYS A 147 55.01 -16.29 -33.17
C LYS A 147 55.01 -17.73 -33.70
N ARG A 148 53.93 -18.15 -34.38
CA ARG A 148 53.83 -19.47 -35.02
C ARG A 148 54.76 -19.61 -36.24
N ASN A 149 54.93 -18.53 -36.99
CA ASN A 149 55.76 -18.48 -38.19
C ASN A 149 57.21 -18.03 -37.91
N ALA A 150 57.53 -17.70 -36.65
CA ALA A 150 58.90 -17.47 -36.22
C ALA A 150 59.64 -18.80 -36.35
N ARG A 151 60.46 -18.90 -37.40
CA ARG A 151 61.37 -20.02 -37.64
C ARG A 151 62.20 -20.20 -36.36
N PRO A 152 62.21 -21.39 -35.71
CA PRO A 152 63.13 -21.62 -34.61
C PRO A 152 64.56 -21.39 -35.13
N PRO A 153 65.45 -20.77 -34.33
CA PRO A 153 66.80 -20.44 -34.78
C PRO A 153 67.50 -21.71 -35.27
N PRO A 154 68.28 -21.64 -36.37
CA PRO A 154 68.99 -22.80 -36.88
C PRO A 154 70.01 -23.26 -35.84
N ASP A 155 69.93 -24.54 -35.47
CA ASP A 155 70.86 -25.24 -34.58
C ASP A 155 71.12 -24.53 -33.24
N ALA A 156 70.28 -24.86 -32.26
CA ALA A 156 70.53 -24.49 -30.88
C ALA A 156 71.70 -25.33 -30.34
N THR A 157 72.92 -24.80 -30.43
CA THR A 157 73.93 -25.12 -29.43
C THR A 157 73.35 -24.79 -28.05
N TYR A 158 73.68 -25.61 -27.04
CA TYR A 158 73.19 -25.47 -25.66
C TYR A 158 73.35 -24.03 -25.11
N GLU A 159 74.41 -23.35 -25.53
CA GLU A 159 74.72 -21.96 -25.21
C GLU A 159 73.75 -20.96 -25.87
N GLY A 160 73.31 -21.22 -27.11
CA GLY A 160 72.30 -20.40 -27.80
C GLY A 160 70.90 -20.53 -27.18
N ALA A 161 70.55 -21.71 -26.65
CA ALA A 161 69.31 -21.92 -25.91
C ALA A 161 69.34 -21.22 -24.53
N GLN A 162 70.48 -21.22 -23.83
CA GLN A 162 70.68 -20.46 -22.59
C GLN A 162 70.59 -18.95 -22.82
N ALA A 163 71.24 -18.42 -23.86
CA ALA A 163 71.17 -17.00 -24.20
C ALA A 163 69.74 -16.54 -24.56
N TYR A 164 68.95 -17.39 -25.24
CA TYR A 164 67.54 -17.09 -25.54
C TYR A 164 66.64 -17.14 -24.28
N ALA A 165 66.90 -18.08 -23.36
CA ALA A 165 66.18 -18.17 -22.09
C ALA A 165 66.52 -17.01 -21.14
N GLU A 166 67.78 -16.56 -21.12
CA GLU A 166 68.25 -15.40 -20.35
C GLU A 166 67.79 -14.06 -20.97
N ALA A 167 67.68 -13.96 -22.30
CA ALA A 167 67.12 -12.78 -22.97
C ALA A 167 65.61 -12.60 -22.73
N LEU A 168 64.89 -13.66 -22.33
CA LEU A 168 63.47 -13.63 -21.97
C LEU A 168 63.20 -13.22 -20.51
N VAL A 169 64.17 -12.60 -19.81
CA VAL A 169 63.96 -12.00 -18.49
C VAL A 169 62.90 -10.90 -18.55
N TRP A 170 61.63 -11.29 -18.39
CA TRP A 170 60.49 -10.46 -18.03
C TRP A 170 59.55 -11.02 -16.92
N PRO A 171 60.01 -11.61 -15.79
CA PRO A 171 59.08 -12.06 -14.73
C PRO A 171 58.79 -11.01 -13.64
N GLN A 172 59.74 -10.13 -13.31
CA GLN A 172 59.60 -9.23 -12.15
C GLN A 172 58.77 -7.98 -12.50
N ARG A 173 59.09 -7.30 -13.61
CA ARG A 173 58.36 -6.09 -14.02
C ARG A 173 56.88 -6.36 -14.36
N THR A 174 56.55 -7.58 -14.80
CA THR A 174 55.19 -8.03 -15.06
C THR A 174 54.44 -8.43 -13.78
N ARG A 175 55.13 -8.94 -12.75
CA ARG A 175 54.54 -9.20 -11.42
C ARG A 175 54.21 -7.90 -10.69
N GLU A 176 55.14 -6.94 -10.67
CA GLU A 176 54.91 -5.63 -10.06
C GLU A 176 53.76 -4.86 -10.72
N ALA A 177 53.67 -4.90 -12.07
CA ALA A 177 52.55 -4.31 -12.80
C ALA A 177 51.21 -4.99 -12.47
N ASN A 178 51.19 -6.32 -12.37
CA ASN A 178 50.00 -7.07 -11.97
C ASN A 178 49.60 -6.81 -10.51
N GLU A 179 50.56 -6.69 -9.59
CA GLU A 179 50.30 -6.33 -8.19
C GLU A 179 49.74 -4.92 -8.07
N LYS A 180 50.27 -3.95 -8.82
CA LYS A 180 49.71 -2.60 -8.89
C LYS A 180 48.28 -2.60 -9.43
N CYS A 181 48.01 -3.30 -10.54
CA CYS A 181 46.65 -3.46 -11.08
C CYS A 181 45.69 -4.14 -10.08
N ARG A 182 46.16 -5.14 -9.33
CA ARG A 182 45.35 -5.78 -8.27
C ARG A 182 45.07 -4.83 -7.11
N ALA A 183 46.06 -4.05 -6.67
CA ALA A 183 45.90 -3.06 -5.62
C ALA A 183 44.91 -1.95 -6.03
N GLU A 184 44.97 -1.50 -7.27
CA GLU A 184 44.04 -0.49 -7.80
C GLU A 184 42.61 -1.04 -7.97
N ARG A 185 42.47 -2.29 -8.46
CA ARG A 185 41.18 -2.99 -8.44
C ARG A 185 40.63 -3.18 -7.03
N ALA A 186 41.47 -3.47 -6.04
CA ALA A 186 41.03 -3.58 -4.66
C ALA A 186 40.49 -2.24 -4.12
N ARG A 187 41.20 -1.13 -4.37
CA ARG A 187 40.77 0.21 -3.95
C ARG A 187 39.46 0.65 -4.61
N THR A 188 39.29 0.38 -5.90
CA THR A 188 38.06 0.72 -6.63
C THR A 188 36.86 -0.09 -6.13
N VAL A 189 37.04 -1.37 -5.81
CA VAL A 189 36.01 -2.21 -5.17
C VAL A 189 35.66 -1.71 -3.77
N GLU A 190 36.65 -1.33 -2.97
CA GLU A 190 36.42 -0.75 -1.63
C GLU A 190 35.70 0.60 -1.70
N ALA A 191 36.11 1.48 -2.62
CA ALA A 191 35.43 2.75 -2.87
C ALA A 191 33.98 2.53 -3.30
N SER A 192 33.71 1.55 -4.16
CA SER A 192 32.36 1.18 -4.60
C SER A 192 31.50 0.67 -3.44
N ARG A 193 32.08 -0.18 -2.56
CA ARG A 193 31.39 -0.67 -1.35
C ARG A 193 31.08 0.47 -0.37
N HIS A 194 32.00 1.42 -0.20
CA HIS A 194 31.77 2.57 0.66
C HIS A 194 30.67 3.48 0.10
N ALA A 195 30.69 3.77 -1.21
CA ALA A 195 29.64 4.55 -1.87
C ALA A 195 28.26 3.86 -1.79
N GLU A 196 28.21 2.54 -1.90
CA GLU A 196 26.97 1.78 -1.70
C GLU A 196 26.51 1.80 -0.24
N ALA A 197 27.42 1.67 0.72
CA ALA A 197 27.09 1.79 2.14
C ALA A 197 26.50 3.16 2.47
N THR A 198 27.07 4.25 1.94
CA THR A 198 26.54 5.60 2.11
C THR A 198 25.15 5.75 1.50
N ARG A 199 24.93 5.26 0.27
CA ARG A 199 23.60 5.26 -0.36
C ARG A 199 22.55 4.48 0.44
N ARG A 200 22.93 3.34 1.03
CA ARG A 200 22.04 2.55 1.89
C ARG A 200 21.71 3.29 3.19
N ALA A 201 22.70 3.93 3.81
CA ALA A 201 22.50 4.73 5.01
C ALA A 201 21.57 5.93 4.75
N GLU A 202 21.74 6.61 3.61
CA GLU A 202 20.87 7.71 3.18
C GLU A 202 19.43 7.24 2.92
N LYS A 203 19.25 6.09 2.26
CA LYS A 203 17.92 5.48 2.09
C LYS A 203 17.24 5.16 3.42
N ILE A 204 17.99 4.67 4.42
CA ILE A 204 17.45 4.41 5.77
C ILE A 204 17.02 5.72 6.43
N ARG A 205 17.84 6.78 6.34
CA ARG A 205 17.50 8.10 6.89
C ARG A 205 16.24 8.69 6.25
N LEU A 206 16.13 8.64 4.92
CA LEU A 206 14.94 9.14 4.22
C LEU A 206 13.68 8.33 4.58
N ALA A 207 13.80 7.02 4.75
CA ALA A 207 12.68 6.18 5.21
C ALA A 207 12.26 6.51 6.65
N GLU A 208 13.22 6.81 7.53
CA GLU A 208 12.95 7.24 8.90
C GLU A 208 12.29 8.63 8.94
N GLU A 209 12.81 9.59 8.17
CA GLU A 209 12.23 10.93 8.01
C GLU A 209 10.79 10.86 7.48
N ALA A 210 10.52 9.99 6.50
CA ALA A 210 9.16 9.75 5.99
C ALA A 210 8.23 9.16 7.07
N ARG A 211 8.73 8.21 7.88
CA ARG A 211 7.96 7.61 8.97
C ARG A 211 7.62 8.64 10.06
N VAL A 212 8.57 9.50 10.43
CA VAL A 212 8.36 10.58 11.40
C VAL A 212 7.36 11.62 10.85
N GLY A 213 7.45 11.95 9.56
CA GLY A 213 6.48 12.84 8.89
C GLY A 213 5.06 12.29 8.92
N GLU A 214 4.90 10.99 8.66
CA GLU A 214 3.60 10.30 8.74
C GLU A 214 3.05 10.26 10.16
N GLU A 215 3.90 9.96 11.15
CA GLU A 215 3.52 9.97 12.57
C GLU A 215 3.06 11.37 13.01
N ALA A 216 3.74 12.43 12.57
CA ALA A 216 3.34 13.81 12.85
C ALA A 216 1.98 14.17 12.22
N ARG A 217 1.71 13.67 11.01
CA ARG A 217 0.42 13.86 10.33
C ARG A 217 -0.72 13.18 11.09
N LEU A 218 -0.54 11.92 11.49
CA LEU A 218 -1.52 11.18 12.29
C LEU A 218 -1.77 11.85 13.65
N ALA A 219 -0.73 12.37 14.30
CA ALA A 219 -0.87 13.11 15.56
C ALA A 219 -1.62 14.44 15.40
N LEU A 220 -1.49 15.11 14.25
CA LEU A 220 -2.29 16.30 13.93
C LEU A 220 -3.76 15.94 13.68
N GLU A 221 -4.01 14.87 12.93
CA GLU A 221 -5.37 14.39 12.65
C GLU A 221 -6.09 13.96 13.94
N ALA A 222 -5.41 13.25 14.84
CA ALA A 222 -5.94 12.88 16.15
C ALA A 222 -6.34 14.10 16.99
N ARG A 223 -5.47 15.14 17.05
CA ARG A 223 -5.80 16.40 17.75
C ARG A 223 -6.99 17.12 17.12
N SER A 224 -7.07 17.16 15.79
CA SER A 224 -8.21 17.76 15.10
C SER A 224 -9.52 17.01 15.38
N ALA A 225 -9.48 15.67 15.52
CA ALA A 225 -10.64 14.88 15.89
C ALA A 225 -11.04 15.12 17.36
N GLU A 226 -10.09 15.23 18.27
CA GLU A 226 -10.35 15.59 19.67
C GLU A 226 -10.99 16.98 19.78
N ASP A 227 -10.45 17.98 19.08
CA ASP A 227 -11.02 19.33 19.05
C ASP A 227 -12.45 19.35 18.50
N ALA A 228 -12.75 18.54 17.47
CA ALA A 228 -14.10 18.39 16.94
C ALA A 228 -15.06 17.78 17.96
N CYS A 229 -14.65 16.70 18.65
CA CYS A 229 -15.43 16.08 19.72
C CYS A 229 -15.69 17.06 20.88
N LEU A 230 -14.69 17.86 21.27
CA LEU A 230 -14.86 18.88 22.31
C LEU A 230 -15.83 20.00 21.86
N ALA A 231 -15.78 20.41 20.60
CA ALA A 231 -16.70 21.40 20.05
C ALA A 231 -18.15 20.88 20.00
N GLU A 232 -18.34 19.60 19.66
CA GLU A 232 -19.67 18.97 19.71
C GLU A 232 -20.19 18.85 21.13
N ALA A 233 -19.37 18.37 22.08
CA ALA A 233 -19.75 18.32 23.49
C ALA A 233 -20.14 19.70 24.04
N ALA A 234 -19.41 20.76 23.65
CA ALA A 234 -19.76 22.13 24.03
C ALA A 234 -21.11 22.59 23.43
N ARG A 235 -21.43 22.19 22.19
CA ARG A 235 -22.74 22.47 21.57
C ARG A 235 -23.87 21.74 22.26
N GLU A 236 -23.67 20.47 22.63
CA GLU A 236 -24.65 19.68 23.37
C GLU A 236 -24.91 20.28 24.75
N ALA A 237 -23.86 20.63 25.49
CA ALA A 237 -23.97 21.29 26.79
C ALA A 237 -24.71 22.63 26.67
N ALA A 238 -24.38 23.45 25.67
CA ALA A 238 -25.09 24.70 25.41
C ALA A 238 -26.56 24.46 25.04
N GLY A 239 -26.86 23.41 24.27
CA GLY A 239 -28.21 22.99 23.94
C GLY A 239 -29.01 22.55 25.17
N GLU A 240 -28.40 21.78 26.07
CA GLU A 240 -29.02 21.36 27.32
C GLU A 240 -29.30 22.55 28.24
N GLN A 241 -28.38 23.51 28.34
CA GLN A 241 -28.60 24.73 29.11
C GLN A 241 -29.78 25.55 28.55
N ARG A 242 -29.89 25.68 27.22
CA ARG A 242 -31.05 26.34 26.59
C ARG A 242 -32.36 25.63 26.95
N ARG A 243 -32.42 24.30 26.86
CA ARG A 243 -33.60 23.52 27.23
C ARG A 243 -33.98 23.71 28.70
N LYS A 244 -32.99 23.77 29.60
CA LYS A 244 -33.22 24.06 31.03
C LYS A 244 -33.83 25.44 31.23
N VAL A 245 -33.29 26.46 30.56
CA VAL A 245 -33.82 27.83 30.63
C VAL A 245 -35.23 27.92 30.04
N GLU A 246 -35.49 27.27 28.91
CA GLU A 246 -36.82 27.21 28.29
C GLU A 246 -37.84 26.53 29.20
N HIS A 247 -37.47 25.39 29.79
CA HIS A 247 -38.33 24.67 30.74
C HIS A 247 -38.62 25.50 31.99
N GLN A 248 -37.61 26.19 32.55
CA GLN A 248 -37.80 27.11 33.67
C GLN A 248 -38.75 28.25 33.30
N ALA A 249 -38.57 28.85 32.14
CA ALA A 249 -39.45 29.90 31.64
C ALA A 249 -40.89 29.39 31.43
N GLU A 250 -41.07 28.13 31.00
CA GLU A 250 -42.38 27.50 30.88
C GLU A 250 -43.05 27.27 32.23
N CYS A 251 -42.37 26.66 33.19
CA CYS A 251 -42.90 26.52 34.55
C CYS A 251 -43.25 27.88 35.18
N GLU A 252 -42.47 28.93 34.90
CA GLU A 252 -42.77 30.27 35.40
C GLU A 252 -44.00 30.88 34.71
N ARG A 253 -44.17 30.69 33.40
CA ARG A 253 -45.42 31.08 32.70
C ARG A 253 -46.63 30.36 33.27
N GLU A 254 -46.57 29.05 33.45
CA GLU A 254 -47.67 28.27 34.04
C GLU A 254 -48.02 28.76 35.45
N LYS A 255 -47.00 29.06 36.27
CA LYS A 255 -47.21 29.64 37.60
C LYS A 255 -47.90 30.99 37.52
N GLN A 256 -47.47 31.88 36.62
CA GLN A 256 -48.11 33.18 36.39
C GLN A 256 -49.55 33.02 35.91
N GLU A 257 -49.84 32.07 35.02
CA GLU A 257 -51.20 31.78 34.57
C GLU A 257 -52.10 31.29 35.70
N VAL A 258 -51.59 30.41 36.57
CA VAL A 258 -52.31 29.96 37.77
C VAL A 258 -52.58 31.11 38.72
N GLU A 259 -51.60 31.99 38.94
CA GLU A 259 -51.75 33.16 39.81
C GLU A 259 -52.77 34.17 39.26
N VAL A 260 -52.72 34.45 37.95
CA VAL A 260 -53.72 35.30 37.28
C VAL A 260 -55.10 34.66 37.35
N ARG A 261 -55.22 33.34 37.12
CA ARG A 261 -56.50 32.62 37.26
C ARG A 261 -57.03 32.72 38.70
N ALA A 262 -56.20 32.48 39.71
CA ALA A 262 -56.58 32.60 41.11
C ALA A 262 -57.01 34.05 41.45
N GLY A 263 -56.30 35.06 40.96
CA GLY A 263 -56.65 36.47 41.15
C GLY A 263 -57.99 36.83 40.51
N THR A 264 -58.26 36.35 39.29
CA THR A 264 -59.54 36.57 38.61
C THR A 264 -60.71 35.87 39.31
N GLU A 265 -60.51 34.63 39.77
CA GLU A 265 -61.49 33.87 40.57
C GLU A 265 -61.82 34.60 41.88
N CYS A 266 -60.80 35.09 42.59
CA CYS A 266 -60.96 35.87 43.82
C CYS A 266 -61.75 37.16 43.57
N ASN A 267 -61.44 37.89 42.49
CA ASN A 267 -62.18 39.11 42.11
C ASN A 267 -63.64 38.80 41.77
N ARG A 268 -63.89 37.72 41.03
CA ARG A 268 -65.26 37.24 40.71
C ARG A 268 -66.04 36.95 41.99
N LEU A 269 -65.48 36.15 42.91
CA LEU A 269 -66.09 35.82 44.19
C LEU A 269 -66.32 37.06 45.06
N ALA A 270 -65.38 38.02 45.06
CA ALA A 270 -65.53 39.27 45.79
C ALA A 270 -66.70 40.12 45.24
N LYS A 271 -66.86 40.20 43.91
CA LYS A 271 -68.00 40.87 43.27
C LYS A 271 -69.33 40.20 43.61
N GLU A 272 -69.39 38.87 43.51
CA GLU A 272 -70.58 38.09 43.87
C GLU A 272 -70.96 38.27 45.34
N THR A 273 -69.97 38.26 46.22
CA THR A 273 -70.15 38.49 47.66
C THR A 273 -70.64 39.91 47.94
N ALA A 274 -70.06 40.93 47.28
CA ALA A 274 -70.52 42.31 47.41
C ALA A 274 -71.95 42.51 46.87
N GLU A 275 -72.30 41.85 45.77
CA GLU A 275 -73.66 41.82 45.25
C GLU A 275 -74.64 41.13 46.19
N GLN A 276 -74.23 40.03 46.82
CA GLN A 276 -75.03 39.35 47.84
C GLN A 276 -75.28 40.28 49.04
N TYR A 277 -74.25 40.92 49.57
CA TYR A 277 -74.40 41.91 50.64
C TYR A 277 -75.31 43.08 50.25
N ARG A 278 -75.24 43.57 49.00
CA ARG A 278 -76.18 44.58 48.50
C ARG A 278 -77.63 44.06 48.50
N ARG A 279 -77.85 42.84 47.99
CA ARG A 279 -79.18 42.20 47.99
C ARG A 279 -79.73 41.99 49.41
N ASP A 280 -78.91 41.52 50.33
CA ASP A 280 -79.31 41.31 51.73
C ASP A 280 -79.59 42.64 52.44
N GLY A 281 -78.79 43.68 52.15
CA GLY A 281 -79.03 45.04 52.63
C GLY A 281 -80.33 45.66 52.10
N ASP A 282 -80.58 45.54 50.80
CA ASP A 282 -81.83 45.98 50.17
C ASP A 282 -83.04 45.22 50.72
N TRP A 283 -82.90 43.91 50.95
CA TRP A 283 -83.91 43.08 51.61
C TRP A 283 -84.20 43.59 53.03
N MET A 284 -83.17 43.87 53.84
CA MET A 284 -83.34 44.43 55.18
C MET A 284 -84.02 45.81 55.16
N VAL A 285 -83.68 46.68 54.21
CA VAL A 285 -84.32 48.00 54.05
C VAL A 285 -85.79 47.85 53.65
N GLN A 286 -86.11 46.94 52.72
CA GLN A 286 -87.48 46.62 52.35
C GLN A 286 -88.28 46.04 53.52
N GLU A 287 -87.67 45.16 54.33
CA GLU A 287 -88.28 44.59 55.53
C GLU A 287 -88.63 45.71 56.55
N VAL A 288 -87.70 46.63 56.81
CA VAL A 288 -87.92 47.80 57.68
C VAL A 288 -89.03 48.69 57.12
N HIS A 289 -88.98 49.04 55.83
CA HIS A 289 -90.04 49.81 55.19
C HIS A 289 -91.39 49.08 55.21
N HIS A 290 -91.42 47.75 55.11
CA HIS A 290 -92.65 46.96 55.22
C HIS A 290 -93.24 47.04 56.63
N VAL A 291 -92.40 46.94 57.66
CA VAL A 291 -92.78 47.10 59.08
C VAL A 291 -93.27 48.53 59.37
N GLU A 292 -92.59 49.55 58.84
CA GLU A 292 -92.95 50.97 58.99
C GLU A 292 -94.18 51.39 58.19
N ALA A 293 -94.42 50.81 57.01
CA ALA A 293 -95.58 51.12 56.17
C ALA A 293 -96.88 50.44 56.65
N HIS A 294 -96.80 49.46 57.55
CA HIS A 294 -97.95 48.76 58.12
C HIS A 294 -98.07 48.88 59.66
N PRO A 295 -97.92 50.06 60.30
CA PRO A 295 -98.01 50.17 61.76
C PRO A 295 -99.40 49.82 62.26
N TRP A 296 -100.43 50.23 61.50
CA TRP A 296 -101.83 50.02 61.84
C TRP A 296 -102.25 48.55 61.71
N ARG A 297 -101.71 47.79 60.75
CA ARG A 297 -101.99 46.34 60.70
C ARG A 297 -101.38 45.63 61.91
N ASN A 298 -100.14 45.93 62.28
CA ASN A 298 -99.52 45.30 63.46
C ASN A 298 -100.16 45.74 64.78
N ALA A 299 -100.62 46.99 64.89
CA ALA A 299 -101.40 47.47 66.03
C ALA A 299 -102.79 46.81 66.09
N TRP A 300 -103.47 46.64 64.95
CA TRP A 300 -104.80 46.02 64.88
C TRP A 300 -104.74 44.50 65.14
N THR A 301 -103.71 43.79 64.66
CA THR A 301 -103.47 42.37 64.98
C THR A 301 -103.08 42.19 66.46
N ARG A 302 -102.30 43.11 67.04
CA ARG A 302 -102.00 43.10 68.49
C ARG A 302 -103.23 43.41 69.35
N CYS A 303 -104.08 44.34 68.93
CA CYS A 303 -105.35 44.62 69.60
C CYS A 303 -106.30 43.41 69.52
N THR A 304 -106.45 42.76 68.36
CA THR A 304 -107.34 41.59 68.22
C THR A 304 -106.86 40.37 69.02
N VAL A 305 -105.54 40.14 69.13
CA VAL A 305 -104.98 39.10 70.04
C VAL A 305 -105.14 39.48 71.52
N ALA A 306 -105.06 40.75 71.88
CA ALA A 306 -105.32 41.22 73.25
C ALA A 306 -106.82 41.12 73.62
N PHE A 307 -107.73 41.45 72.71
CA PHE A 307 -109.17 41.29 72.90
C PHE A 307 -109.59 39.81 72.93
N GLY A 308 -108.95 38.94 72.14
CA GLY A 308 -109.17 37.49 72.21
C GLY A 308 -108.70 36.82 73.52
N LYS A 309 -107.78 37.45 74.26
CA LYS A 309 -107.35 36.99 75.60
C LYS A 309 -108.22 37.51 76.76
N ILE A 310 -109.14 38.44 76.50
CA ILE A 310 -110.07 39.00 77.51
C ILE A 310 -111.44 38.30 77.44
N LEU A 311 -111.70 37.50 76.40
CA LEU A 311 -112.97 36.78 76.16
C LEU A 311 -112.90 35.26 76.35
N CYS A 312 -111.86 34.77 77.04
CA CYS A 312 -111.76 33.42 77.63
C CYS A 312 -111.46 33.56 79.12
#